data_AF-A0A392VXC9-F1
#
_entry.id   AF-A0A392VXC9-F1
#
_cell.length_a   1.000
_cell.length_b   1.000
_cell.length_c   1.000
_cell.angle_alpha   90.00
_cell.angle_beta   90.00
_cell.angle_gamma   90.00
#
_symmetry.space_group_name_H-M   'P 1'
#
loop_
_entity.id
_entity.type
_entity.pdbx_description
1 polymer ?
#
loop_
_entity_poly.entity_id
_entity_poly.type
_entity_poly.pdbx_seq_one_letter_code
_entity_poly.pdbx_strand_id
1 'polypeptide(L)' 'RGGRGDRGRGGRRRAGGRRDEEEKWVPVTKLGRLVKEGKIRSLEQIYLHSLPIKEHQIIDTLVGPTLK' A
#
# COMPACT_ATOMS: atom_id res chain seq x y z
N ARG A 1 57.34 -12.86 12.23
CA ARG A 1 56.67 -13.35 11.00
C ARG A 1 55.51 -12.40 10.73
N GLY A 2 55.73 -11.42 9.85
CA GLY A 2 54.73 -10.38 9.55
C GLY A 2 53.67 -10.85 8.54
N GLY A 3 52.60 -10.06 8.47
CA GLY A 3 51.78 -9.91 7.26
C GLY A 3 50.47 -10.68 7.26
N ARG A 4 49.39 -10.06 7.74
CA ARG A 4 48.05 -10.37 7.23
C ARG A 4 47.38 -9.12 6.69
N GLY A 5 47.59 -8.92 5.39
CA GLY A 5 46.54 -8.54 4.46
C GLY A 5 45.89 -7.18 4.69
N ASP A 6 46.56 -6.18 4.11
CA ASP A 6 45.93 -5.05 3.43
C ASP A 6 44.57 -5.42 2.82
N ARG A 7 43.49 -4.76 3.28
CA ARG A 7 42.29 -4.49 2.48
C ARG A 7 41.60 -3.25 3.05
N GLY A 8 42.29 -2.13 2.89
CA GLY A 8 41.58 -0.88 2.67
C GLY A 8 40.90 -0.91 1.30
N ARG A 9 39.88 -0.05 1.16
CA ARG A 9 39.24 0.39 -0.10
C ARG A 9 38.02 -0.41 -0.56
N GLY A 10 36.93 0.34 -0.72
CA GLY A 10 35.93 0.03 -1.74
C GLY A 10 34.51 0.10 -1.24
N GLY A 11 33.93 1.30 -1.30
CA GLY A 11 32.59 1.58 -0.82
C GLY A 11 31.51 0.73 -1.49
N ARG A 12 30.52 0.36 -0.69
CA ARG A 12 29.13 0.22 -1.15
C ARG A 12 28.23 0.96 -0.19
N ARG A 13 28.33 2.30 -0.22
CA ARG A 13 27.12 3.12 -0.06
C ARG A 13 26.23 2.75 -1.24
N ARG A 14 25.18 1.97 -1.02
CA ARG A 14 23.91 1.89 -1.78
C ARG A 14 23.13 0.64 -1.37
N ALA A 15 22.46 0.72 -0.24
CA ALA A 15 21.08 0.28 -0.13
C ALA A 15 20.33 1.53 0.38
N GLY A 16 20.25 2.62 -0.38
CA GLY A 16 19.61 2.59 -1.69
C GLY A 16 18.11 2.36 -1.51
N GLY A 17 17.48 3.14 -0.62
CA GLY A 17 16.05 3.37 -0.55
C GLY A 17 15.18 2.12 -0.44
N ARG A 18 14.85 1.73 0.79
CA ARG A 18 13.42 1.45 1.05
C ARG A 18 12.72 2.80 0.93
N ARG A 19 12.53 3.23 -0.33
CA ARG A 19 11.47 4.18 -0.65
C ARG A 19 10.22 3.57 -0.07
N ASP A 20 9.48 4.39 0.63
CA ASP A 20 8.13 4.15 1.11
C ASP A 20 7.37 3.34 0.07
N GLU A 21 7.37 2.01 0.19
CA GLU A 21 6.35 1.21 -0.46
C GLU A 21 5.11 1.61 0.28
N GLU A 22 4.38 2.60 -0.26
CA GLU A 22 3.02 2.92 0.17
C GLU A 22 2.34 1.60 0.49
N GLU A 23 1.99 1.44 1.77
CA GLU A 23 1.60 0.16 2.32
C GLU A 23 0.41 -0.37 1.49
N LYS A 24 0.70 -1.34 0.61
CA LYS A 24 -0.25 -1.78 -0.40
C LYS A 24 -1.46 -2.36 0.31
N TRP A 25 -2.59 -1.64 0.31
CA TRP A 25 -3.78 -2.04 1.05
C TRP A 25 -4.19 -3.49 0.78
N VAL A 26 -4.27 -4.31 1.84
CA VAL A 26 -4.77 -5.69 1.81
C VAL A 26 -6.14 -5.72 2.48
N PRO A 27 -7.24 -5.92 1.72
CA PRO A 27 -8.58 -5.83 2.27
C PRO A 27 -8.93 -7.05 3.12
N VAL A 28 -9.51 -6.79 4.30
CA VAL A 28 -9.88 -7.83 5.26
C VAL A 28 -11.38 -8.15 5.23
N THR A 29 -12.22 -7.24 4.73
CA THR A 29 -13.65 -7.46 4.57
C THR A 29 -14.03 -7.96 3.18
N LYS A 30 -15.21 -8.59 3.05
CA LYS A 30 -15.78 -8.95 1.74
C LYS A 30 -15.98 -7.72 0.86
N LEU A 31 -16.44 -6.62 1.45
CA LEU A 31 -16.65 -5.35 0.75
C LEU A 31 -15.33 -4.81 0.20
N GLY A 32 -14.28 -4.77 1.02
CA GLY A 32 -12.94 -4.33 0.59
C GLY A 32 -12.39 -5.15 -0.57
N ARG A 33 -12.59 -6.47 -0.59
CA ARG A 33 -12.19 -7.33 -1.73
C ARG A 33 -12.94 -6.98 -3.00
N LEU A 34 -14.26 -6.79 -2.92
CA LEU A 34 -15.08 -6.42 -4.07
C LEU A 34 -14.71 -5.04 -4.64
N VAL A 35 -14.39 -4.07 -3.77
CA VAL A 35 -13.94 -2.73 -4.17
C VAL A 35 -12.55 -2.82 -4.81
N LYS A 36 -11.60 -3.54 -4.20
CA LYS A 36 -10.25 -3.73 -4.75
C LYS A 36 -10.25 -4.47 -6.09
N GLU A 37 -11.17 -5.42 -6.28
CA GLU A 37 -11.37 -6.12 -7.56
C GLU A 37 -12.12 -5.27 -8.62
N GLY A 38 -12.59 -4.06 -8.27
CA GLY A 38 -13.30 -3.17 -9.19
C GLY A 38 -14.75 -3.59 -9.52
N LYS A 39 -15.33 -4.50 -8.72
CA LYS A 39 -16.72 -4.96 -8.86
C LYS A 39 -17.72 -3.95 -8.30
N ILE A 40 -17.33 -3.22 -7.27
CA ILE A 40 -18.05 -2.07 -6.73
C ILE A 40 -17.28 -0.83 -7.10
N ARG A 41 -17.94 0.10 -7.79
CA ARG A 41 -17.29 1.28 -8.39
C ARG A 41 -17.81 2.60 -7.83
N SER A 42 -18.85 2.55 -7.01
CA SER A 42 -19.50 3.75 -6.49
C SER A 42 -20.05 3.53 -5.08
N LEU A 43 -20.15 4.62 -4.33
CA LEU A 43 -20.62 4.59 -2.94
C LEU A 43 -22.14 4.33 -2.86
N GLU A 44 -22.87 4.73 -3.90
CA GLU A 44 -24.32 4.51 -4.04
C GLU A 44 -24.66 3.02 -4.03
N GLN A 45 -23.84 2.16 -4.65
CA GLN A 45 -24.05 0.70 -4.61
C GLN A 45 -23.96 0.16 -3.17
N ILE A 46 -23.06 0.71 -2.37
CA ILE A 46 -22.85 0.32 -0.96
C ILE A 46 -24.07 0.76 -0.13
N TYR A 47 -24.53 2.00 -0.32
CA TYR A 47 -25.68 2.54 0.39
C TYR A 47 -27.00 1.88 -0.01
N LEU A 48 -27.20 1.56 -1.31
CA LEU A 48 -28.40 0.86 -1.78
C LEU A 48 -28.59 -0.49 -1.08
N HIS A 49 -27.50 -1.20 -0.82
CA HIS A 49 -27.50 -2.50 -0.13
C HIS A 49 -27.26 -2.39 1.38
N SER A 50 -27.21 -1.18 1.94
CA SER A 50 -26.96 -0.94 3.38
C SER A 50 -25.73 -1.67 3.92
N LEU A 51 -24.67 -1.79 3.11
CA LEU A 51 -23.46 -2.52 3.50
C LEU A 51 -22.59 -1.67 4.44
N PRO A 52 -22.16 -2.20 5.61
CA PRO A 52 -21.34 -1.43 6.55
C PRO A 52 -19.91 -1.25 6.03
N ILE A 53 -19.42 -0.02 6.06
CA ILE A 53 -18.04 0.33 5.71
C ILE A 53 -17.19 0.34 6.98
N LYS A 54 -16.12 -0.47 7.00
CA LYS A 54 -15.19 -0.60 8.15
C LYS A 54 -13.72 -0.36 7.80
N GLU A 55 -13.41 -0.22 6.51
CA GLU A 55 -12.06 0.04 6.01
C GLU A 55 -12.08 1.41 5.32
N HIS A 56 -11.29 2.37 5.81
CA HIS A 56 -11.29 3.74 5.26
C HIS A 56 -10.77 3.78 3.82
N GLN A 57 -9.88 2.86 3.46
CA GLN A 57 -9.32 2.75 2.10
C GLN A 57 -10.40 2.54 1.02
N ILE A 58 -11.58 2.02 1.38
CA ILE A 58 -12.74 1.94 0.48
C ILE A 58 -13.17 3.35 0.06
N ILE A 59 -13.24 4.29 1.00
CA ILE A 59 -13.61 5.68 0.72
C ILE A 59 -12.50 6.37 -0.07
N ASP A 60 -11.24 6.16 0.33
CA ASP A 60 -10.08 6.73 -0.38
C ASP A 60 -10.04 6.27 -1.85
N THR A 61 -10.41 5.01 -2.11
CA THR A 61 -10.45 4.45 -3.47
C THR A 61 -11.61 5.00 -4.30
N LEU A 62 -12.80 5.15 -3.70
CA LEU A 62 -14.02 5.53 -4.43
C LEU A 62 -14.21 7.04 -4.58
N VAL A 63 -13.70 7.83 -3.62
CA VAL A 63 -13.98 9.28 -3.51
C VAL A 63 -12.72 10.09 -3.20
N GLY A 64 -11.60 9.46 -2.84
CA GLY A 64 -10.37 10.16 -2.41
C GLY A 64 -9.92 11.31 -3.33
N PRO A 65 -9.89 11.16 -4.67
CA PRO A 65 -9.47 12.24 -5.57
C PRO A 65 -10.42 13.46 -5.61
N THR A 66 -11.68 13.30 -5.19
CA THR A 66 -12.69 14.37 -5.24
C THR A 66 -12.98 14.99 -3.89
N LEU A 67 -12.50 14.39 -2.79
CA LEU A 67 -12.56 14.98 -1.46
C LEU A 67 -11.54 16.13 -1.34
N LYS A 68 -12.00 17.28 -0.87
CA LYS A 68 -11.18 18.47 -0.62
C LYS A 68 -10.59 18.47 0.79
#